data_AF-A0A8I6GLT4-F1
#
_entry.id   AF-A0A8I6GLT4-F1
#
_cell.length_a   1.000
_cell.length_b   1.000
_cell.length_c   1.000
_cell.angle_alpha   90.00
_cell.angle_beta   90.00
_cell.angle_gamma   90.00
#
_symmetry.space_group_name_H-M   'P 1'
#
loop_
_entity.id
_entity.type
_entity.pdbx_description
1 polymer ?
#
loop_
_entity_poly.entity_id
_entity_poly.type
_entity_poly.pdbx_seq_one_letter_code
_entity_poly.pdbx_strand_id
1 'polypeptide(L)'
;MVKKIEISQHAKYTCSFCGKTKMKRRAVGIWHCGSCVKTAADGAWTHNTTSAVTAKSAIRRLKEPVDQPFLRSETCLACNKWVKIQKEKKNGEGT
;
A
#
# COMPACT_ATOMS: atom_id res chain seq x y z
N MET A 1 10.45 -18.36 23.16
CA MET A 1 10.11 -17.25 22.24
C MET A 1 10.77 -17.45 20.88
N VAL A 2 12.10 -17.65 20.83
CA VAL A 2 12.88 -17.89 19.60
C VAL A 2 12.27 -18.95 18.68
N LYS A 3 11.87 -20.11 19.23
CA LYS A 3 11.22 -21.19 18.46
C LYS A 3 9.99 -20.72 17.67
N LYS A 4 9.18 -19.81 18.22
CA LYS A 4 7.99 -19.30 17.52
C LYS A 4 8.40 -18.43 16.32
N ILE A 5 9.45 -17.63 16.47
CA ILE A 5 10.02 -16.78 15.42
C ILE A 5 10.63 -17.63 14.30
N GLU A 6 11.35 -18.69 14.68
CA GLU A 6 11.94 -19.66 13.73
C GLU A 6 10.86 -20.41 12.93
N ILE A 7 9.76 -20.80 13.57
CA ILE A 7 8.63 -21.42 12.87
C ILE A 7 7.94 -20.39 11.96
N SER A 8 7.66 -19.19 12.46
CA SER A 8 6.91 -18.18 11.71
C SER A 8 7.66 -17.65 10.49
N GLN A 9 9.00 -17.56 10.55
CA GLN A 9 9.81 -17.06 9.44
C GLN A 9 9.87 -18.03 8.26
N HIS A 10 9.77 -19.35 8.51
CA HIS A 10 9.82 -20.39 7.47
C HIS A 10 8.43 -20.79 6.94
N ALA A 11 7.37 -20.30 7.57
CA ALA A 11 6.00 -20.52 7.11
C ALA A 11 5.78 -19.93 5.71
N LYS A 12 4.91 -20.59 4.94
CA LYS A 12 4.43 -20.08 3.64
C LYS A 12 3.18 -19.25 3.88
N TYR A 13 3.13 -18.06 3.30
CA TYR A 13 2.00 -17.15 3.43
C TYR A 13 1.27 -16.94 2.11
N THR A 14 0.03 -16.50 2.20
CA THR A 14 -0.82 -16.15 1.06
C THR A 14 -0.38 -14.83 0.44
N CYS A 15 -0.15 -14.82 -0.86
CA CYS A 15 0.21 -13.63 -1.61
C CYS A 15 -1.02 -12.73 -1.82
N SER A 16 -0.97 -11.48 -1.38
CA SER A 16 -2.04 -10.50 -1.61
C SER A 16 -2.26 -10.16 -3.09
N PHE A 17 -1.27 -10.40 -3.94
CA PHE A 17 -1.35 -10.06 -5.37
C PHE A 17 -1.94 -11.17 -6.24
N CYS A 18 -1.76 -12.44 -5.87
CA CYS A 18 -2.17 -13.57 -6.71
C CYS A 18 -2.97 -14.64 -5.97
N GLY A 19 -3.20 -14.48 -4.66
CA GLY A 19 -3.95 -15.43 -3.83
C GLY A 19 -3.24 -16.76 -3.54
N LYS A 20 -2.11 -17.05 -4.18
CA LYS A 20 -1.37 -18.31 -3.97
C LYS A 20 -0.55 -18.29 -2.67
N THR A 21 -0.54 -19.41 -1.93
CA THR A 21 0.27 -19.59 -0.70
C THR A 21 1.73 -19.93 -1.02
N LYS A 22 2.41 -18.99 -1.68
CA LYS A 22 3.80 -19.13 -2.15
C LYS A 22 4.68 -17.95 -1.72
N MET A 23 4.24 -17.12 -0.76
CA MET A 23 5.09 -16.10 -0.15
C MET A 23 6.06 -16.74 0.84
N LYS A 24 7.35 -16.48 0.65
CA LYS A 24 8.43 -16.90 1.57
C LYS A 24 9.32 -15.71 1.89
N ARG A 25 9.89 -15.70 3.10
CA ARG A 25 10.87 -14.70 3.50
C ARG A 25 12.18 -14.90 2.73
N ARG A 26 12.76 -13.81 2.21
CA ARG A 26 14.14 -13.80 1.68
C ARG A 26 15.13 -13.15 2.62
N ALA A 27 14.72 -12.05 3.25
CA ALA A 27 15.51 -11.31 4.24
C ALA A 27 14.57 -10.74 5.32
N VAL A 28 15.12 -10.09 6.34
CA VAL A 28 14.31 -9.41 7.36
C VAL A 28 13.38 -8.40 6.68
N GLY A 29 12.06 -8.55 6.88
CA GLY A 29 11.06 -7.66 6.30
C GLY A 29 10.80 -7.81 4.80
N ILE A 30 11.57 -8.63 4.08
CA ILE A 30 11.43 -8.82 2.63
C ILE A 30 10.84 -10.19 2.32
N TRP A 31 9.72 -10.19 1.62
CA TRP A 31 8.95 -11.37 1.25
C TRP A 31 8.85 -11.50 -0.27
N HIS A 32 9.00 -12.72 -0.78
CA HIS A 32 8.97 -13.00 -2.21
C HIS A 32 7.95 -14.08 -2.54
N CYS A 33 7.13 -13.84 -3.57
CA CYS A 33 6.21 -14.82 -4.10
C CYS A 33 6.87 -15.71 -5.15
N GLY A 34 6.93 -17.01 -4.91
CA GLY A 34 7.44 -17.94 -5.93
C GLY A 34 6.59 -18.05 -7.20
N SER A 35 5.29 -17.70 -7.15
CA SER A 35 4.38 -17.89 -8.29
C SER A 35 4.21 -16.66 -9.18
N CYS A 36 4.16 -15.46 -8.60
CA CYS A 36 4.02 -14.22 -9.38
C CYS A 36 5.29 -13.37 -9.40
N VAL A 37 6.37 -13.84 -8.75
CA VAL A 37 7.68 -13.17 -8.69
C VAL A 37 7.61 -11.75 -8.11
N LYS A 38 6.53 -11.43 -7.39
CA LYS A 38 6.39 -10.15 -6.69
C LYS A 38 7.12 -10.20 -5.35
N THR A 39 7.87 -9.14 -5.09
CA THR A 39 8.54 -8.88 -3.82
C THR A 39 7.75 -7.82 -3.06
N ALA A 40 7.53 -8.04 -1.76
CA ALA A 40 6.81 -7.12 -0.89
C ALA A 40 7.58 -6.91 0.42
N ALA A 41 7.50 -5.69 0.95
CA ALA A 41 7.99 -5.35 2.28
C ALA A 41 6.85 -5.44 3.30
N ASP A 42 7.09 -6.16 4.40
CA ASP A 42 6.15 -6.31 5.51
C ASP A 42 6.89 -6.67 6.81
N GLY A 43 6.24 -7.36 7.76
CA GLY A 43 6.82 -7.73 9.05
C GLY A 43 8.14 -8.49 8.96
N ALA A 44 8.97 -8.34 10.01
CA ALA A 44 10.32 -8.89 10.07
C ALA A 44 10.36 -10.43 10.03
N TRP A 45 9.43 -11.10 10.71
CA TRP A 45 9.37 -12.56 10.90
C TRP A 45 8.02 -13.18 10.48
N THR A 46 6.99 -12.35 10.30
CA THR A 46 5.66 -12.75 9.82
C THR A 46 5.29 -11.88 8.63
N HIS A 47 4.65 -12.47 7.61
CA HIS A 47 4.32 -11.77 6.37
C HIS A 47 3.33 -10.62 6.58
N ASN A 48 2.51 -10.66 7.63
CA ASN A 48 1.61 -9.57 7.95
C ASN A 48 1.57 -9.38 9.46
N THR A 49 1.55 -8.13 9.91
CA THR A 49 1.41 -7.77 11.33
C THR A 49 0.25 -6.80 11.48
N THR A 50 -0.53 -6.92 12.57
CA THR A 50 -1.68 -6.04 12.83
C THR A 50 -1.28 -4.57 12.78
N SER A 51 -0.14 -4.21 13.37
CA SER A 51 0.37 -2.84 13.35
C SER A 51 0.69 -2.35 11.94
N ALA A 52 1.29 -3.19 11.08
CA ALA A 52 1.55 -2.83 9.69
C ALA A 52 0.26 -2.63 8.88
N VAL A 53 -0.77 -3.45 9.09
CA VAL A 53 -2.10 -3.24 8.47
C VAL A 53 -2.69 -1.90 8.89
N THR A 54 -2.66 -1.60 10.20
CA THR A 54 -3.16 -0.33 10.73
C THR A 54 -2.40 0.85 10.14
N ALA A 55 -1.06 0.80 10.10
CA ALA A 55 -0.23 1.85 9.52
C ALA A 55 -0.52 2.05 8.02
N LYS A 56 -0.60 0.97 7.24
CA LYS A 56 -0.98 1.03 5.82
C LYS A 56 -2.36 1.68 5.64
N SER A 57 -3.32 1.34 6.50
CA SER A 57 -4.67 1.93 6.46
C SER A 57 -4.67 3.43 6.80
N ALA A 58 -3.85 3.85 7.77
CA ALA A 58 -3.72 5.25 8.16
C ALA A 58 -3.06 6.07 7.04
N ILE A 59 -1.96 5.58 6.47
CA ILE A 59 -1.29 6.21 5.32
C ILE A 59 -2.26 6.32 4.14
N ARG A 60 -3.08 5.29 3.88
CA ARG A 60 -4.08 5.33 2.82
C ARG A 60 -5.09 6.46 3.04
N ARG A 61 -5.63 6.59 4.26
CA ARG A 61 -6.58 7.69 4.60
C ARG A 61 -5.93 9.07 4.47
N LEU A 62 -4.66 9.22 4.87
CA LEU A 62 -3.93 10.48 4.74
C LEU A 62 -3.60 10.85 3.29
N LYS A 63 -3.51 9.86 2.40
CA LYS A 63 -3.26 10.05 0.96
C LYS A 63 -4.53 10.29 0.16
N GLU A 64 -5.70 9.93 0.68
CA GLU A 64 -6.95 10.33 0.03
C GLU A 64 -6.99 11.86 0.05
N PRO A 65 -7.20 12.52 -1.11
CA PRO A 65 -7.53 13.93 -1.08
C PRO A 65 -8.75 14.06 -0.17
N VAL A 66 -8.71 15.00 0.78
CA VAL A 66 -9.90 15.32 1.54
C VAL A 66 -10.89 15.87 0.52
N ASP A 67 -11.78 15.02 0.02
CA ASP A 67 -12.96 15.42 -0.72
C ASP A 67 -13.86 16.15 0.28
N GLN A 68 -13.50 17.40 0.60
CA GLN A 68 -14.37 18.28 1.34
C GLN A 68 -15.63 18.44 0.48
N PRO A 69 -16.82 17.97 0.92
CA PRO A 69 -18.03 18.08 0.12
C PRO A 69 -18.41 19.55 -0.16
N PHE A 70 -17.87 20.52 0.59
CA PHE A 70 -18.08 21.94 0.30
C PHE A 70 -17.43 22.41 -1.01
N LEU A 71 -16.33 21.80 -1.45
CA LEU A 71 -15.69 22.24 -2.69
C LEU A 71 -16.34 21.65 -3.95
N ARG A 72 -17.07 20.52 -3.89
CA ARG A 72 -17.62 19.88 -5.10
C ARG A 72 -18.93 20.49 -5.61
N SER A 73 -19.24 21.75 -5.27
CA SER A 73 -20.14 22.53 -6.12
C SER A 73 -19.36 22.95 -7.37
N GLU A 74 -19.75 22.45 -8.53
CA GLU A 74 -19.18 22.84 -9.82
C GLU A 74 -19.36 24.34 -10.10
N THR A 75 -20.09 25.06 -9.25
CA THR A 75 -20.28 26.51 -9.28
C THR A 75 -19.23 27.30 -8.48
N CYS A 76 -18.47 26.68 -7.58
CA CYS A 76 -17.49 27.40 -6.78
C CYS A 76 -16.25 27.72 -7.62
N LEU A 77 -15.99 29.01 -7.85
CA LEU A 77 -14.83 29.51 -8.61
C LEU A 77 -13.50 28.94 -8.07
N ALA A 78 -13.39 28.72 -6.76
CA ALA A 78 -12.21 28.13 -6.15
C ALA A 78 -12.00 26.65 -6.54
N CYS A 79 -13.09 25.88 -6.65
CA CYS A 79 -13.01 24.48 -7.06
C CYS A 79 -12.69 24.34 -8.55
N ASN A 80 -13.35 25.13 -9.40
CA ASN A 80 -13.04 25.18 -10.83
C ASN A 80 -11.56 25.55 -11.07
N LYS A 81 -11.04 26.50 -10.29
CA LYS A 81 -9.62 26.88 -10.35
C LYS A 81 -8.69 25.73 -9.93
N TRP A 82 -9.01 24.99 -8.88
CA TRP A 82 -8.20 23.86 -8.41
C TRP A 82 -8.19 22.70 -9.42
N VAL A 83 -9.35 22.33 -9.97
CA VAL A 83 -9.46 21.29 -11.01
C VAL A 83 -8.63 21.65 -12.26
N LYS A 84 -8.62 22.93 -12.65
CA LYS A 84 -7.82 23.41 -13.79
C LYS A 84 -6.31 23.25 -13.53
N ILE A 85 -5.85 23.63 -12.33
CA ILE A 85 -4.43 23.48 -11.92
C ILE A 85 -4.02 21.99 -11.91
N GLN A 86 -4.89 21.09 -11.45
CA GLN A 86 -4.58 19.66 -11.43
C GLN A 86 -4.49 19.07 -12.85
N LYS A 87 -5.33 19.51 -13.79
CA LYS A 87 -5.22 19.12 -15.19
C LYS A 87 -3.93 19.62 -15.82
N GLU A 88 -3.54 20.87 -15.53
CA GLU A 88 -2.28 21.45 -16.01
C GLU A 88 -1.06 20.68 -15.49
N LYS A 89 -1.04 20.28 -14.21
CA LYS A 89 0.02 19.44 -13.64
C LYS A 89 0.14 18.09 -14.35
N LYS A 90 -0.99 17.43 -14.65
CA LYS A 90 -0.98 16.16 -15.39
C LYS A 90 -0.50 16.33 -16.84
N ASN A 91 -0.75 17.47 -17.47
CA ASN A 91 -0.28 17.75 -18.82
C ASN A 91 1.24 18.05 -18.85
N GLY A 92 1.82 18.54 -17.75
CA GLY A 92 3.24 18.88 -17.65
C GLY A 92 4.19 17.71 -17.35
N GLU A 93 3.68 16.57 -16.86
CA GLU A 93 4.49 15.37 -16.57
C GLU A 93 4.70 14.47 -17.82
N GLY A 94 4.25 14.91 -19.01
CA GLY A 94 4.33 14.17 -20.27
C GLY A 94 5.49 14.54 -21.20
N THR A 95 6.44 15.38 -20.75
CA THR A 95 7.67 15.74 -21.48
C THR A 95 8.91 15.39 -20.67
#